data_AF-A0A414Z4Z7-F1
#
_entry.id   AF-A0A414Z4Z7-F1
#
_cell.length_a   1.000
_cell.length_b   1.000
_cell.length_c   1.000
_cell.angle_alpha   90.00
_cell.angle_beta   90.00
_cell.angle_gamma   90.00
#
_symmetry.space_group_name_H-M   'P 1'
#
loop_
_entity.id
_entity.type
_entity.pdbx_description
1 polymer ?
#
loop_
_entity_poly.entity_id
_entity_poly.type
_entity_poly.pdbx_seq_one_letter_code
_entity_poly.pdbx_strand_id
1 'polypeptide(L)'
;MLKYLIVLLDDTSTPYCHYENPKTEYKLISLQDLRAAILLAMKENLMVQFVYPDYKLPQKYEEIIETTEHCKIMPVACCAGADIIIGDYWENPEGRKMDRDKIYVLRTKKEDFFSHYEKVGEMLIHVARLNIILTDVDTFTEADFDKYKSVLAELAFQLKDFCNEETIPQFNLLTDRMLLDSMNNCNAGWENITLAPNGKFYVCPAFYLSSDGYSIGDLENGLDIRNSQLYRLSHAPLCRHCDAYQCKRCIWLNRKMTLEVNTPSHEQCVTAHLERNASRDLLQEIRKSGRFLQGREIMEIDYLDPFDVRKKY
;
A
#
# COMPACT_ATOMS: atom_id res chain seq x y z
N MET A 1 0.87 -7.01 -18.21
CA MET A 1 0.08 -6.01 -18.95
C MET A 1 -0.37 -5.00 -17.93
N LEU A 2 -0.30 -3.70 -18.25
CA LEU A 2 -0.73 -2.65 -17.35
C LEU A 2 -2.24 -2.80 -17.07
N LYS A 3 -2.62 -2.48 -15.85
CA LYS A 3 -3.99 -2.53 -15.34
C LYS A 3 -4.41 -1.18 -14.74
N TYR A 4 -3.45 -0.44 -14.17
CA TYR A 4 -3.73 0.84 -13.51
C TYR A 4 -2.80 1.95 -14.00
N LEU A 5 -3.34 3.16 -14.08
CA LEU A 5 -2.59 4.40 -14.24
C LEU A 5 -2.80 5.26 -12.99
N ILE A 6 -1.72 5.54 -12.29
CA ILE A 6 -1.73 6.42 -11.12
C ILE A 6 -1.38 7.83 -11.61
N VAL A 7 -2.23 8.82 -11.36
CA VAL A 7 -2.01 10.21 -11.76
C VAL A 7 -1.85 11.05 -10.51
N LEU A 8 -0.66 11.61 -10.33
CA LEU A 8 -0.43 12.64 -9.31
C LEU A 8 -0.97 13.96 -9.84
N LEU A 9 -1.94 14.53 -9.13
CA LEU A 9 -2.58 15.77 -9.56
C LEU A 9 -1.75 17.01 -9.24
N ASP A 10 -0.87 16.94 -8.23
CA ASP A 10 0.05 18.01 -7.84
C ASP A 10 1.40 17.43 -7.40
N ASP A 11 2.43 18.27 -7.38
CA ASP A 11 3.71 17.93 -6.78
C ASP A 11 3.60 17.64 -5.28
N THR A 12 2.62 18.25 -4.59
CA THR A 12 2.29 18.01 -3.19
C THR A 12 1.21 16.95 -2.98
N SER A 13 0.85 16.18 -4.01
CA SER A 13 -0.10 15.07 -3.89
C SER A 13 0.23 14.16 -2.69
N THR A 14 -0.81 13.76 -1.96
CA THR A 14 -0.65 13.07 -0.68
C THR A 14 0.11 11.74 -0.85
N PRO A 15 1.15 11.48 -0.05
CA PRO A 15 1.76 10.15 0.00
C PRO A 15 0.78 9.15 0.61
N TYR A 16 0.59 7.98 -0.01
CA TYR A 16 -0.41 6.99 0.43
C TYR A 16 0.18 5.58 0.70
N CYS A 17 1.49 5.41 0.55
CA CYS A 17 2.19 4.19 0.95
C CYS A 17 3.50 4.53 1.69
N HIS A 18 4.55 3.71 1.56
CA HIS A 18 5.78 3.84 2.34
C HIS A 18 6.60 5.11 2.07
N TYR A 19 6.45 5.74 0.90
CA TYR A 19 7.26 6.90 0.53
C TYR A 19 6.78 8.17 1.22
N GLU A 20 7.68 9.13 1.42
CA GLU A 20 7.37 10.50 1.83
C GLU A 20 7.34 11.45 0.63
N ASN A 21 6.60 12.55 0.76
CA ASN A 21 6.61 13.63 -0.22
C ASN A 21 7.37 14.85 0.34
N PRO A 22 8.61 15.11 -0.11
CA PRO A 22 9.39 16.25 0.36
C PRO A 22 9.00 17.56 -0.34
N LYS A 23 8.13 17.54 -1.36
CA LYS A 23 7.76 18.73 -2.12
C LYS A 23 6.74 19.56 -1.34
N THR A 24 6.97 20.87 -1.31
CA THR A 24 6.11 21.85 -0.64
C THR A 24 5.53 22.89 -1.61
N GLU A 25 6.08 22.98 -2.82
CA GLU A 25 5.59 23.91 -3.85
C GLU A 25 4.46 23.26 -4.65
N TYR A 26 3.32 23.95 -4.70
CA TYR A 26 2.19 23.50 -5.50
C TYR A 26 2.50 23.59 -6.99
N LYS A 27 2.30 22.47 -7.67
CA LYS A 27 2.42 22.37 -9.13
C LYS A 27 1.45 21.34 -9.64
N LEU A 28 0.27 21.82 -10.03
CA LEU A 28 -0.75 20.99 -10.65
C LEU A 28 -0.25 20.40 -11.97
N ILE A 29 -0.65 19.15 -12.24
CA ILE A 29 -0.54 18.56 -13.56
C ILE A 29 -1.24 19.46 -14.58
N SER A 30 -0.67 19.62 -15.78
CA SER A 30 -1.33 20.46 -16.77
C SER A 30 -2.67 19.84 -17.20
N LEU A 31 -3.65 20.69 -17.56
CA LEU A 31 -4.92 20.21 -18.10
C LEU A 31 -4.76 19.40 -19.39
N GLN A 32 -3.70 19.68 -20.15
CA GLN A 32 -3.36 18.94 -21.36
C GLN A 32 -2.90 17.52 -20.99
N ASP A 33 -1.97 17.40 -20.04
CA ASP A 33 -1.44 16.11 -19.59
C ASP A 33 -2.51 15.28 -18.89
N LEU A 34 -3.38 15.89 -18.09
CA LEU A 34 -4.51 15.20 -17.46
C LEU A 34 -5.46 14.59 -18.51
N ARG A 35 -5.82 15.35 -19.54
CA ARG A 35 -6.66 14.84 -20.63
C ARG A 35 -5.96 13.74 -21.42
N ALA A 36 -4.66 13.89 -21.67
CA ALA A 36 -3.86 12.88 -22.35
C ALA A 36 -3.75 11.59 -21.52
N ALA A 37 -3.62 11.71 -20.19
CA ALA A 37 -3.60 10.58 -19.27
C ALA A 37 -4.90 9.77 -19.32
N ILE A 38 -6.04 10.46 -19.27
CA ILE A 38 -7.36 9.81 -19.37
C ILE A 38 -7.53 9.15 -20.73
N LEU A 39 -7.15 9.82 -21.82
CA LEU A 39 -7.21 9.24 -23.15
C LEU A 39 -6.33 7.98 -23.27
N LEU A 40 -5.13 8.01 -22.70
CA LEU A 40 -4.24 6.84 -22.66
C LEU A 40 -4.88 5.70 -21.87
N ALA A 41 -5.41 5.99 -20.68
CA ALA A 41 -6.07 4.99 -19.84
C ALA A 41 -7.26 4.35 -20.55
N MET A 42 -8.08 5.13 -21.26
CA MET A 42 -9.20 4.60 -22.04
C MET A 42 -8.73 3.71 -23.21
N LYS A 43 -7.67 4.11 -23.92
CA LYS A 43 -7.13 3.34 -25.05
C LYS A 43 -6.53 2.00 -24.61
N GLU A 44 -5.84 2.01 -23.48
CA GLU A 44 -5.15 0.85 -22.91
C GLU A 44 -6.00 0.08 -21.89
N ASN A 45 -7.27 0.48 -21.71
CA ASN A 45 -8.23 -0.09 -20.76
C ASN A 45 -7.68 -0.19 -19.32
N LEU A 46 -7.10 0.92 -18.84
CA LEU A 46 -6.52 1.07 -17.51
C LEU A 46 -7.50 1.73 -16.55
N MET A 47 -7.55 1.22 -15.32
CA MET A 47 -8.23 1.88 -14.21
C MET A 47 -7.39 3.06 -13.71
N VAL A 48 -8.01 4.24 -13.58
CA VAL A 48 -7.28 5.46 -13.17
C VAL A 48 -7.38 5.67 -11.66
N GLN A 49 -6.25 5.97 -11.02
CA GLN A 49 -6.20 6.36 -9.62
C GLN A 49 -5.66 7.78 -9.53
N PHE A 50 -6.48 8.71 -9.05
CA PHE A 50 -6.10 10.11 -8.89
C PHE A 50 -5.64 10.36 -7.46
N VAL A 51 -4.43 10.90 -7.30
CA VAL A 51 -3.85 11.22 -5.99
C VAL A 51 -3.91 12.73 -5.80
N TYR A 52 -4.71 13.16 -4.82
CA TYR A 52 -5.02 14.56 -4.58
C TYR A 52 -3.99 15.23 -3.66
N PRO A 53 -3.75 16.53 -3.83
CA PRO A 53 -3.12 17.36 -2.80
C PRO A 53 -4.08 17.62 -1.63
N ASP A 54 -3.61 18.34 -0.62
CA ASP A 54 -4.35 18.72 0.59
C ASP A 54 -5.27 19.94 0.43
N TYR A 55 -5.51 20.37 -0.82
CA TYR A 55 -6.37 21.50 -1.14
C TYR A 55 -7.41 21.15 -2.22
N LYS A 56 -8.47 21.97 -2.30
CA LYS A 56 -9.53 21.79 -3.30
C LYS A 56 -9.04 22.14 -4.69
N LEU A 57 -9.22 21.23 -5.64
CA LEU A 57 -8.85 21.48 -7.02
C LEU A 57 -9.78 22.53 -7.67
N PRO A 58 -9.28 23.26 -8.69
CA PRO A 58 -10.14 24.09 -9.50
C PRO A 58 -11.21 23.23 -10.21
N GLN A 59 -12.44 23.74 -10.31
CA GLN A 59 -13.60 23.01 -10.86
C GLN A 59 -13.32 22.31 -12.20
N LYS A 60 -12.55 22.95 -13.09
CA LYS A 60 -12.19 22.40 -14.39
C LYS A 60 -11.42 21.06 -14.31
N TYR A 61 -10.65 20.84 -13.25
CA TYR A 61 -9.97 19.56 -13.02
C TYR A 61 -10.96 18.48 -12.59
N GLU A 62 -11.84 18.79 -11.64
CA GLU A 62 -12.90 17.87 -11.19
C GLU A 62 -13.78 17.43 -12.37
N GLU A 63 -14.23 18.38 -13.20
CA GLU A 63 -15.03 18.08 -14.39
C GLU A 63 -14.33 17.13 -15.37
N ILE A 64 -12.99 17.16 -15.46
CA ILE A 64 -12.22 16.26 -16.32
C ILE A 64 -12.07 14.89 -15.66
N ILE A 65 -11.80 14.85 -14.35
CA ILE A 65 -11.64 13.62 -13.58
C ILE A 65 -12.91 12.76 -13.64
N GLU A 66 -14.08 13.39 -13.53
CA GLU A 66 -15.39 12.71 -13.59
C GLU A 66 -15.75 12.15 -14.98
N THR A 67 -14.94 12.36 -16.01
CA THR A 67 -15.20 11.82 -17.37
C THR A 67 -14.81 10.35 -17.56
N THR A 68 -14.15 9.75 -16.58
CA THR A 68 -13.69 8.36 -16.62
C THR A 68 -14.01 7.65 -15.31
N GLU A 69 -14.13 6.33 -15.34
CA GLU A 69 -14.12 5.53 -14.11
C GLU A 69 -12.76 5.67 -13.42
N HIS A 70 -12.77 5.93 -12.12
CA HIS A 70 -11.57 6.23 -11.36
C HIS A 70 -11.73 5.95 -9.86
N CYS A 71 -10.61 6.01 -9.15
CA CYS A 71 -10.54 6.01 -7.69
C CYS A 71 -9.87 7.29 -7.21
N LYS A 72 -10.45 7.95 -6.21
CA LYS A 72 -9.92 9.17 -5.57
C LYS A 72 -9.18 8.83 -4.27
N ILE A 73 -7.88 9.06 -4.26
CA ILE A 73 -7.01 8.95 -3.08
C ILE A 73 -6.79 10.37 -2.56
N MET A 74 -7.33 10.67 -1.38
CA MET A 74 -7.35 12.04 -0.85
C MET A 74 -6.87 12.08 0.60
N PRO A 75 -6.16 13.14 1.02
CA PRO A 75 -5.84 13.35 2.41
C PRO A 75 -7.11 13.68 3.21
N VAL A 76 -7.13 13.27 4.46
CA VAL A 76 -8.23 13.49 5.41
C VAL A 76 -8.62 14.96 5.57
N ALA A 77 -7.68 15.89 5.36
CA ALA A 77 -7.94 17.33 5.37
C ALA A 77 -8.99 17.74 4.32
N CYS A 78 -8.95 17.13 3.13
CA CYS A 78 -9.81 17.45 1.99
C CYS A 78 -10.42 16.19 1.35
N CYS A 79 -11.04 15.31 2.16
CA CYS A 79 -11.51 14.00 1.71
C CYS A 79 -12.96 13.95 1.20
N ALA A 80 -13.56 15.09 0.84
CA ALA A 80 -14.92 15.11 0.33
C ALA A 80 -14.99 14.37 -1.03
N GLY A 81 -15.71 13.25 -1.08
CA GLY A 81 -15.79 12.40 -2.27
C GLY A 81 -14.63 11.40 -2.42
N ALA A 82 -13.77 11.24 -1.41
CA ALA A 82 -12.67 10.28 -1.44
C ALA A 82 -13.18 8.83 -1.45
N ASP A 83 -12.51 7.96 -2.20
CA ASP A 83 -12.68 6.50 -2.11
C ASP A 83 -11.72 5.92 -1.06
N ILE A 84 -10.51 6.46 -1.02
CA ILE A 84 -9.47 6.12 -0.05
C ILE A 84 -9.03 7.38 0.66
N ILE A 85 -9.11 7.37 1.99
CA ILE A 85 -8.76 8.49 2.85
C ILE A 85 -7.40 8.23 3.48
N ILE A 86 -6.47 9.17 3.28
CA ILE A 86 -5.12 9.11 3.84
C ILE A 86 -5.05 9.97 5.09
N GLY A 87 -4.64 9.37 6.20
CA GLY A 87 -4.35 10.06 7.45
C GLY A 87 -2.95 9.72 7.96
N ASP A 88 -2.37 10.64 8.73
CA ASP A 88 -1.06 10.48 9.37
C ASP A 88 -1.14 10.65 10.89
N TYR A 89 -2.35 10.74 11.44
CA TYR A 89 -2.59 10.99 12.86
C TYR A 89 -3.37 9.88 13.55
N TRP A 90 -2.90 9.52 14.74
CA TRP A 90 -3.56 8.61 15.69
C TRP A 90 -4.66 9.27 16.50
N GLU A 91 -4.68 10.60 16.52
CA GLU A 91 -5.66 11.41 17.21
C GLU A 91 -6.35 12.27 16.19
N ASN A 92 -7.65 12.44 16.34
CA ASN A 92 -8.46 13.22 15.42
C ASN A 92 -8.53 14.67 15.91
N PRO A 93 -7.61 15.56 15.51
CA PRO A 93 -7.52 16.91 16.08
C PRO A 93 -8.79 17.73 15.84
N GLU A 94 -9.59 17.38 14.82
CA GLU A 94 -10.80 18.10 14.44
C GLU A 94 -12.12 17.39 14.84
N GLY A 95 -12.04 16.24 15.52
CA GLY A 95 -13.24 15.47 15.90
C GLY A 95 -14.07 14.95 14.72
N ARG A 96 -13.50 14.87 13.50
CA ARG A 96 -14.17 14.31 12.31
C ARG A 96 -14.48 12.83 12.49
N LYS A 97 -15.75 12.45 12.52
CA LYS A 97 -16.13 11.04 12.62
C LYS A 97 -15.64 10.26 11.41
N MET A 98 -15.05 9.08 11.63
CA MET A 98 -14.71 8.16 10.55
C MET A 98 -15.99 7.59 9.92
N ASP A 99 -15.89 7.26 8.63
CA ASP A 99 -16.99 6.73 7.84
C ASP A 99 -16.87 5.21 7.68
N ARG A 100 -17.93 4.50 8.10
CA ARG A 100 -18.01 3.03 8.09
C ARG A 100 -18.00 2.42 6.70
N ASP A 101 -18.26 3.21 5.66
CA ASP A 101 -18.28 2.75 4.27
C ASP A 101 -16.98 3.10 3.52
N LYS A 102 -15.98 3.67 4.21
CA LYS A 102 -14.73 4.16 3.59
C LYS A 102 -13.50 3.36 3.97
N ILE A 103 -12.53 3.36 3.05
CA ILE A 103 -11.21 2.78 3.23
C ILE A 103 -10.29 3.87 3.78
N TYR A 104 -9.64 3.57 4.91
CA TYR A 104 -8.64 4.43 5.50
C TYR A 104 -7.24 3.83 5.33
N VAL A 105 -6.26 4.69 5.07
CA VAL A 105 -4.83 4.38 5.13
C VAL A 105 -4.21 5.29 6.16
N LEU A 106 -3.82 4.72 7.30
CA LEU A 106 -3.04 5.39 8.33
C LEU A 106 -1.55 5.18 8.02
N ARG A 107 -0.88 6.26 7.64
CA ARG A 107 0.58 6.29 7.50
C ARG A 107 1.20 6.71 8.82
N THR A 108 2.17 5.96 9.30
CA THR A 108 2.77 6.23 10.61
C THR A 108 4.20 5.72 10.68
N LYS A 109 4.97 6.18 11.66
CA LYS A 109 6.29 5.62 11.98
C LYS A 109 6.13 4.44 12.93
N LYS A 110 7.11 3.54 12.96
CA LYS A 110 7.07 2.35 13.83
C LYS A 110 6.92 2.71 15.31
N GLU A 111 7.61 3.73 15.81
CA GLU A 111 7.51 4.13 17.22
C GLU A 111 6.12 4.67 17.59
N ASP A 112 5.52 5.45 16.70
CA ASP A 112 4.17 5.95 16.89
C ASP A 112 3.16 4.80 16.86
N PHE A 113 3.31 3.85 15.93
CA PHE A 113 2.49 2.64 15.89
C PHE A 113 2.63 1.82 17.18
N PHE A 114 3.86 1.58 17.64
CA PHE A 114 4.10 0.84 18.87
C PHE A 114 3.51 1.52 20.11
N SER A 115 3.34 2.85 20.09
CA SER A 115 2.82 3.62 21.21
C SER A 115 1.29 3.76 21.18
N HIS A 116 0.64 3.49 20.04
CA HIS A 116 -0.78 3.78 19.83
C HIS A 116 -1.61 2.60 19.28
N TYR A 117 -1.01 1.42 19.10
CA TYR A 117 -1.68 0.26 18.49
C TYR A 117 -2.99 -0.13 19.21
N GLU A 118 -3.12 0.15 20.51
CA GLU A 118 -4.34 -0.12 21.27
C GLU A 118 -5.59 0.59 20.70
N LYS A 119 -5.40 1.72 19.99
CA LYS A 119 -6.49 2.46 19.33
C LYS A 119 -7.03 1.76 18.07
N VAL A 120 -6.31 0.78 17.52
CA VAL A 120 -6.67 0.11 16.26
C VAL A 120 -8.02 -0.59 16.36
N GLY A 121 -8.29 -1.27 17.48
CA GLY A 121 -9.58 -1.94 17.71
C GLY A 121 -10.76 -0.98 17.62
N GLU A 122 -10.65 0.21 18.22
CA GLU A 122 -11.67 1.27 18.14
C GLU A 122 -11.86 1.75 16.70
N MET A 123 -10.76 2.01 15.98
CA MET A 123 -10.82 2.48 14.58
C MET A 123 -11.55 1.50 13.67
N LEU A 124 -11.33 0.19 13.84
CA LEU A 124 -11.93 -0.85 13.00
C LEU A 124 -13.47 -0.89 13.07
N ILE A 125 -14.09 -0.38 14.15
CA ILE A 125 -15.55 -0.31 14.30
C ILE A 125 -16.16 0.82 13.46
N HIS A 126 -15.33 1.76 13.00
CA HIS A 126 -15.75 3.00 12.36
C HIS A 126 -15.33 3.11 10.90
N VAL A 127 -14.81 2.04 10.29
CA VAL A 127 -14.33 2.03 8.90
C VAL A 127 -14.74 0.76 8.17
N ALA A 128 -14.80 0.82 6.84
CA ALA A 128 -15.00 -0.39 6.03
C ALA A 128 -13.72 -1.22 6.00
N ARG A 129 -12.58 -0.53 5.94
CA ARG A 129 -11.24 -1.12 5.93
C ARG A 129 -10.22 -0.16 6.52
N LEU A 130 -9.34 -0.69 7.35
CA LEU A 130 -8.15 0.01 7.82
C LEU A 130 -6.90 -0.60 7.19
N ASN A 131 -6.07 0.25 6.59
CA ASN A 131 -4.70 -0.09 6.23
C ASN A 131 -3.75 0.73 7.11
N ILE A 132 -2.81 0.07 7.76
CA ILE A 132 -1.69 0.75 8.43
C ILE A 132 -0.44 0.54 7.58
N ILE A 133 0.26 1.65 7.31
CA ILE A 133 1.50 1.66 6.55
C ILE A 133 2.60 2.26 7.41
N LEU A 134 3.62 1.46 7.71
CA LEU A 134 4.84 1.93 8.34
C LEU A 134 5.71 2.64 7.30
N THR A 135 6.09 3.89 7.59
CA THR A 135 6.82 4.77 6.66
C THR A 135 8.34 4.64 6.77
N ASP A 136 8.81 4.07 7.88
CA ASP A 136 10.22 3.93 8.24
C ASP A 136 10.65 2.46 8.40
N VAL A 137 10.06 1.56 7.60
CA VAL A 137 10.39 0.11 7.58
C VAL A 137 11.89 -0.11 7.37
N ASP A 138 12.56 0.74 6.60
CA ASP A 138 13.98 0.66 6.32
C ASP A 138 14.89 0.94 7.53
N THR A 139 14.30 1.30 8.67
CA THR A 139 15.02 1.61 9.92
C THR A 139 14.74 0.59 11.03
N PHE A 140 14.13 -0.55 10.71
CA PHE A 140 13.90 -1.63 11.68
C PHE A 140 15.21 -2.27 12.12
N THR A 141 15.32 -2.52 13.42
CA THR A 141 16.35 -3.32 14.06
C THR A 141 15.78 -4.62 14.61
N GLU A 142 16.63 -5.54 15.07
CA GLU A 142 16.19 -6.77 15.74
C GLU A 142 15.25 -6.49 16.94
N ALA A 143 15.57 -5.46 17.75
CA ALA A 143 14.74 -5.05 18.86
C ALA A 143 13.36 -4.53 18.41
N ASP A 144 13.30 -3.87 17.25
CA ASP A 144 12.04 -3.41 16.66
C ASP A 144 11.20 -4.58 16.13
N PHE A 145 11.83 -5.62 15.58
CA PHE A 145 11.12 -6.84 15.16
C PHE A 145 10.47 -7.55 16.35
N ASP A 146 11.18 -7.67 17.48
CA ASP A 146 10.64 -8.26 18.70
C ASP A 146 9.46 -7.44 19.27
N LYS A 147 9.60 -6.11 19.27
CA LYS A 147 8.54 -5.19 19.69
C LYS A 147 7.32 -5.28 18.75
N TYR A 148 7.55 -5.28 17.45
CA TYR A 148 6.49 -5.38 16.45
C TYR A 148 5.75 -6.72 16.53
N LYS A 149 6.46 -7.83 16.70
CA LYS A 149 5.88 -9.15 16.94
C LYS A 149 4.94 -9.14 18.15
N SER A 150 5.38 -8.54 19.25
CA SER A 150 4.57 -8.42 20.48
C SER A 150 3.31 -7.58 20.23
N VAL A 151 3.43 -6.45 19.56
CA VAL A 151 2.30 -5.60 19.17
C VAL A 151 1.30 -6.34 18.27
N LEU A 152 1.78 -7.09 17.28
CA LEU A 152 0.91 -7.88 16.41
C LEU A 152 0.14 -8.97 17.18
N ALA A 153 0.77 -9.58 18.19
CA ALA A 153 0.11 -10.57 19.05
C ALA A 153 -1.01 -9.94 19.89
N GLU A 154 -0.78 -8.76 20.48
CA GLU A 154 -1.80 -8.02 21.21
C GLU A 154 -2.95 -7.57 20.30
N LEU A 155 -2.64 -7.08 19.09
CA LEU A 155 -3.66 -6.75 18.09
C LEU A 155 -4.47 -7.98 17.69
N ALA A 156 -3.83 -9.13 17.44
CA ALA A 156 -4.54 -10.38 17.14
C ALA A 156 -5.46 -10.79 18.30
N PHE A 157 -4.99 -10.63 19.55
CA PHE A 157 -5.81 -10.88 20.74
C PHE A 157 -7.04 -9.97 20.80
N GLN A 158 -6.90 -8.68 20.50
CA GLN A 158 -8.02 -7.73 20.44
C GLN A 158 -8.97 -8.06 19.28
N LEU A 159 -8.44 -8.39 18.10
CA LEU A 159 -9.23 -8.59 16.88
C LEU A 159 -10.10 -9.84 16.91
N LYS A 160 -9.71 -10.88 17.65
CA LYS A 160 -10.48 -12.13 17.71
C LYS A 160 -11.93 -11.91 18.15
N ASP A 161 -12.16 -10.94 19.05
CA ASP A 161 -13.49 -10.66 19.63
C ASP A 161 -14.39 -9.89 18.65
N PHE A 162 -13.79 -9.28 17.61
CA PHE A 162 -14.52 -8.62 16.52
C PHE A 162 -14.81 -9.55 15.34
N CYS A 163 -14.28 -10.77 15.33
CA CYS A 163 -14.49 -11.74 14.26
C CYS A 163 -15.72 -12.61 14.53
N ASN A 164 -16.64 -12.70 13.57
CA ASN A 164 -17.72 -13.69 13.55
C ASN A 164 -17.81 -14.37 12.18
N GLU A 165 -18.52 -15.51 12.07
CA GLU A 165 -18.50 -16.33 10.84
C GLU A 165 -18.95 -15.56 9.58
N GLU A 166 -19.75 -14.51 9.75
CA GLU A 166 -20.26 -13.68 8.65
C GLU A 166 -19.40 -12.43 8.40
N THR A 167 -18.62 -11.98 9.40
CA THR A 167 -17.91 -10.71 9.38
C THR A 167 -16.50 -10.83 9.96
N ILE A 168 -15.51 -10.62 9.09
CA ILE A 168 -14.10 -10.45 9.48
C ILE A 168 -13.73 -8.98 9.22
N PRO A 169 -13.25 -8.22 10.22
CA PRO A 169 -12.79 -6.85 10.02
C PRO A 169 -11.74 -6.78 8.92
N GLN A 170 -11.81 -5.79 8.03
CA GLN A 170 -10.77 -5.63 7.01
C GLN A 170 -9.61 -4.81 7.54
N PHE A 171 -8.55 -5.52 7.93
CA PHE A 171 -7.30 -4.96 8.45
C PHE A 171 -6.08 -5.57 7.78
N ASN A 172 -5.27 -4.75 7.12
CA ASN A 172 -4.18 -5.26 6.26
C ASN A 172 -3.10 -6.07 6.99
N LEU A 173 -2.79 -5.75 8.24
CA LEU A 173 -1.69 -6.40 8.97
C LEU A 173 -2.04 -7.82 9.47
N LEU A 174 -3.33 -8.13 9.68
CA LEU A 174 -3.74 -9.39 10.32
C LEU A 174 -4.77 -10.20 9.54
N THR A 175 -5.58 -9.58 8.67
CA THR A 175 -6.72 -10.28 8.03
C THR A 175 -6.50 -10.49 6.53
N ASP A 176 -5.69 -9.67 5.87
CA ASP A 176 -5.41 -9.83 4.44
C ASP A 176 -4.83 -11.22 4.14
N ARG A 177 -3.84 -11.68 4.93
CA ARG A 177 -3.23 -13.00 4.67
C ARG A 177 -4.23 -14.13 4.80
N MET A 178 -5.22 -14.02 5.69
CA MET A 178 -6.25 -15.06 5.88
C MET A 178 -7.19 -15.18 4.68
N LEU A 179 -7.45 -14.05 4.00
CA LEU A 179 -8.42 -13.94 2.91
C LEU A 179 -7.80 -14.20 1.53
N LEU A 180 -6.54 -13.80 1.34
CA LEU A 180 -5.81 -13.89 0.08
C LEU A 180 -5.36 -15.32 -0.26
N ASP A 181 -5.41 -15.65 -1.55
CA ASP A 181 -4.94 -16.92 -2.13
C ASP A 181 -3.70 -16.79 -3.00
N SER A 182 -3.27 -15.56 -3.23
CA SER A 182 -2.17 -15.19 -4.11
C SER A 182 -1.66 -13.81 -3.72
N MET A 183 -0.45 -13.47 -4.17
CA MET A 183 0.21 -12.20 -3.84
C MET A 183 -0.65 -10.99 -4.25
N ASN A 184 -0.97 -10.13 -3.27
CA ASN A 184 -1.65 -8.86 -3.46
C ASN A 184 -0.68 -7.68 -3.23
N ASN A 185 0.42 -7.73 -3.96
CA ASN A 185 1.50 -6.76 -3.90
C ASN A 185 1.26 -5.59 -4.86
N CYS A 186 2.03 -4.51 -4.71
CA CYS A 186 1.81 -3.28 -5.47
C CYS A 186 1.95 -3.47 -6.99
N ASN A 187 2.87 -4.31 -7.48
CA ASN A 187 3.14 -4.52 -8.92
C ASN A 187 3.54 -3.26 -9.73
N ALA A 188 4.12 -2.26 -9.06
CA ALA A 188 4.70 -1.08 -9.69
C ALA A 188 5.71 -1.43 -10.79
N GLY A 189 5.63 -0.75 -11.94
CA GLY A 189 6.45 -1.01 -13.12
C GLY A 189 6.04 -2.24 -13.95
N TRP A 190 4.99 -2.97 -13.55
CA TRP A 190 4.45 -4.10 -14.32
C TRP A 190 2.94 -4.02 -14.59
N GLU A 191 2.13 -3.84 -13.53
CA GLU A 191 0.68 -3.69 -13.64
C GLU A 191 0.21 -2.25 -13.41
N ASN A 192 1.07 -1.40 -12.85
CA ASN A 192 0.80 0.03 -12.72
C ASN A 192 2.06 0.86 -12.93
N ILE A 193 1.82 2.08 -13.35
CA ILE A 193 2.80 3.15 -13.53
C ILE A 193 2.19 4.45 -13.03
N THR A 194 3.03 5.45 -12.82
CA THR A 194 2.62 6.78 -12.37
C THR A 194 2.89 7.82 -13.43
N LEU A 195 1.90 8.65 -13.75
CA LEU A 195 2.11 9.93 -14.42
C LEU A 195 2.24 11.02 -13.36
N ALA A 196 3.35 11.75 -13.40
CA ALA A 196 3.62 12.86 -12.49
C ALA A 196 3.26 14.23 -13.11
N PRO A 197 3.18 15.31 -12.32
CA PRO A 197 2.80 16.64 -12.79
C PRO A 197 3.77 17.26 -13.80
N ASN A 198 4.97 16.71 -13.94
CA ASN A 198 5.94 17.10 -14.96
C ASN A 198 5.71 16.44 -16.33
N GLY A 199 4.61 15.71 -16.52
CA GLY A 199 4.23 15.05 -17.78
C GLY A 199 4.97 13.74 -18.06
N LYS A 200 5.77 13.24 -17.11
CA LYS A 200 6.59 12.02 -17.28
C LYS A 200 6.03 10.82 -16.50
N PHE A 201 6.34 9.63 -17.02
CA PHE A 201 6.02 8.37 -16.37
C PHE A 201 7.10 7.93 -15.40
N TYR A 202 6.69 7.30 -14.31
CA TYR A 202 7.53 6.74 -13.25
C TYR A 202 7.02 5.35 -12.86
N VAL A 203 7.91 4.51 -12.32
CA VAL A 203 7.56 3.17 -11.82
C VAL A 203 6.44 3.24 -10.78
N CYS A 204 6.54 4.18 -9.85
CA CYS A 204 5.50 4.56 -8.89
C CYS A 204 5.75 6.00 -8.40
N PRO A 205 4.90 6.61 -7.55
CA PRO A 205 5.11 7.97 -7.07
C PRO A 205 6.42 8.16 -6.31
N ALA A 206 6.88 7.13 -5.59
CA ALA A 206 8.15 7.20 -4.87
C ALA A 206 9.35 7.44 -5.79
N PHE A 207 9.35 6.89 -7.01
CA PHE A 207 10.39 7.14 -8.01
C PHE A 207 10.32 8.55 -8.58
N TYR A 208 9.17 9.22 -8.54
CA TYR A 208 9.09 10.64 -8.92
C TYR A 208 9.69 11.54 -7.84
N LEU A 209 9.42 11.21 -6.58
CA LEU A 209 9.75 12.05 -5.43
C LEU A 209 11.17 11.81 -4.88
N SER A 210 11.81 10.71 -5.28
CA SER A 210 13.18 10.39 -4.87
C SER A 210 14.21 11.16 -5.70
N SER A 211 15.28 11.62 -5.04
CA SER A 211 16.38 12.36 -5.68
C SER A 211 17.15 11.53 -6.71
N ASP A 212 17.22 10.22 -6.50
CA ASP A 212 17.84 9.24 -7.39
C ASP A 212 16.82 8.54 -8.30
N GLY A 213 15.58 9.04 -8.31
CA GLY A 213 14.49 8.57 -9.15
C GLY A 213 14.72 8.86 -10.64
N TYR A 214 14.06 8.10 -11.49
CA TYR A 214 14.17 8.26 -12.94
C TYR A 214 12.82 8.06 -13.63
N SER A 215 12.61 8.82 -14.70
CA SER A 215 11.45 8.64 -15.56
C SER A 215 11.59 7.39 -16.42
N ILE A 216 10.49 6.71 -16.68
CA ILE A 216 10.37 5.55 -17.57
C ILE A 216 9.59 5.91 -18.84
N GLY A 217 9.75 7.15 -19.31
CA GLY A 217 9.06 7.68 -20.50
C GLY A 217 8.16 8.89 -20.20
N ASP A 218 7.34 9.24 -21.16
CA ASP A 218 6.40 10.37 -21.11
C ASP A 218 5.21 10.16 -22.07
N LEU A 219 4.24 11.06 -22.05
CA LEU A 219 3.02 10.99 -22.85
C LEU A 219 3.26 11.08 -24.37
N GLU A 220 4.39 11.63 -24.80
CA GLU A 220 4.71 11.83 -26.23
C GLU A 220 5.43 10.61 -26.82
N ASN A 221 6.43 10.10 -26.11
CA ASN A 221 7.32 9.03 -26.55
C ASN A 221 6.89 7.64 -26.03
N GLY A 222 5.93 7.58 -25.12
CA GLY A 222 5.46 6.34 -24.51
C GLY A 222 6.40 5.83 -23.41
N LEU A 223 6.27 4.54 -23.07
CA LEU A 223 7.00 3.91 -21.97
C LEU A 223 8.34 3.32 -22.43
N ASP A 224 9.39 3.58 -21.65
CA ASP A 224 10.72 2.96 -21.74
C ASP A 224 11.11 2.34 -20.39
N ILE A 225 10.60 1.15 -20.10
CA ILE A 225 10.94 0.39 -18.90
C ILE A 225 12.07 -0.59 -19.22
N ARG A 226 13.29 -0.19 -18.87
CA ARG A 226 14.49 -1.05 -19.02
C ARG A 226 14.37 -2.28 -18.13
N ASN A 227 14.73 -3.45 -18.69
CA ASN A 227 14.65 -4.74 -17.99
C ASN A 227 13.29 -5.00 -17.33
N SER A 228 12.20 -4.67 -18.01
CA SER A 228 10.81 -4.74 -17.50
C SER A 228 10.43 -6.10 -16.90
N GLN A 229 11.08 -7.19 -17.30
CA GLN A 229 10.89 -8.51 -16.72
C GLN A 229 11.16 -8.55 -15.21
N LEU A 230 12.12 -7.75 -14.70
CA LEU A 230 12.53 -7.76 -13.29
C LEU A 230 11.42 -7.25 -12.34
N TYR A 231 10.50 -6.42 -12.82
CA TYR A 231 9.38 -5.93 -12.02
C TYR A 231 8.34 -7.02 -11.74
N ARG A 232 8.31 -8.10 -12.54
CA ARG A 232 7.34 -9.19 -12.44
C ARG A 232 7.61 -10.08 -11.24
N LEU A 233 6.55 -10.56 -10.59
CA LEU A 233 6.65 -11.55 -9.51
C LEU A 233 7.39 -12.82 -9.97
N SER A 234 7.18 -13.29 -11.20
CA SER A 234 7.88 -14.47 -11.73
C SER A 234 9.41 -14.35 -11.82
N HIS A 235 9.92 -13.12 -11.79
CA HIS A 235 11.34 -12.78 -11.83
C HIS A 235 11.83 -12.21 -10.48
N ALA A 236 11.08 -12.44 -9.40
CA ALA A 236 11.47 -12.16 -8.02
C ALA A 236 11.83 -13.50 -7.34
N PRO A 237 13.12 -13.87 -7.29
CA PRO A 237 13.53 -15.22 -6.89
C PRO A 237 13.01 -15.66 -5.52
N LEU A 238 12.98 -14.75 -4.55
CA LEU A 238 12.43 -15.01 -3.22
C LEU A 238 10.90 -14.96 -3.23
N CYS A 239 10.32 -13.87 -3.74
CA CYS A 239 8.90 -13.58 -3.59
C CYS A 239 7.99 -14.57 -4.36
N ARG A 240 8.47 -15.15 -5.47
CA ARG A 240 7.66 -16.10 -6.26
C ARG A 240 7.38 -17.43 -5.55
N HIS A 241 8.12 -17.72 -4.48
CA HIS A 241 7.96 -18.93 -3.65
C HIS A 241 7.40 -18.60 -2.25
N CYS A 242 7.18 -17.32 -1.96
CA CYS A 242 6.70 -16.85 -0.67
C CYS A 242 5.18 -16.86 -0.62
N ASP A 243 4.62 -17.21 0.54
CA ASP A 243 3.17 -17.20 0.76
C ASP A 243 2.71 -16.04 1.67
N ALA A 244 3.57 -15.04 1.96
CA ALA A 244 3.16 -13.81 2.64
C ALA A 244 2.35 -12.90 1.68
N TYR A 245 1.16 -13.36 1.28
CA TYR A 245 0.34 -12.76 0.22
C TYR A 245 -0.11 -11.32 0.49
N GLN A 246 -0.17 -10.90 1.75
CA GLN A 246 -0.47 -9.53 2.15
C GLN A 246 0.70 -8.56 1.92
N CYS A 247 1.93 -9.07 1.78
CA CYS A 247 3.15 -8.29 1.58
C CYS A 247 3.02 -7.40 0.34
N LYS A 248 3.33 -6.11 0.49
CA LYS A 248 3.24 -5.15 -0.63
C LYS A 248 4.43 -5.21 -1.60
N ARG A 249 5.53 -5.89 -1.26
CA ARG A 249 6.77 -6.01 -2.05
C ARG A 249 7.12 -4.66 -2.69
N CYS A 250 7.50 -3.68 -1.87
CA CYS A 250 7.67 -2.31 -2.31
C CYS A 250 8.90 -2.20 -3.22
N ILE A 251 8.67 -2.04 -4.53
CA ILE A 251 9.74 -1.94 -5.54
C ILE A 251 10.71 -0.79 -5.25
N TRP A 252 10.19 0.32 -4.72
CA TRP A 252 11.01 1.45 -4.32
C TRP A 252 11.91 1.12 -3.13
N LEU A 253 11.39 0.47 -2.07
CA LEU A 253 12.22 0.03 -0.94
C LEU A 253 13.23 -1.03 -1.36
N ASN A 254 12.85 -1.98 -2.24
CA ASN A 254 13.79 -2.94 -2.81
C ASN A 254 15.00 -2.21 -3.42
N ARG A 255 14.76 -1.23 -4.31
CA ARG A 255 15.83 -0.45 -4.93
C ARG A 255 16.61 0.37 -3.91
N LYS A 256 15.93 1.05 -2.99
CA LYS A 256 16.56 1.89 -1.96
C LYS A 256 17.54 1.10 -1.10
N MET A 257 17.19 -0.14 -0.74
CA MET A 257 17.90 -0.91 0.27
C MET A 257 18.83 -1.99 -0.29
N THR A 258 18.57 -2.46 -1.51
CA THR A 258 19.32 -3.58 -2.13
C THR A 258 19.92 -3.22 -3.48
N LEU A 259 19.62 -2.04 -4.03
CA LEU A 259 19.92 -1.61 -5.40
C LEU A 259 19.22 -2.44 -6.50
N GLU A 260 18.38 -3.40 -6.12
CA GLU A 260 17.62 -4.26 -7.03
C GLU A 260 16.13 -3.97 -6.95
N VAL A 261 15.42 -4.00 -8.08
CA VAL A 261 13.95 -3.81 -8.10
C VAL A 261 13.20 -5.08 -7.70
N ASN A 262 13.83 -6.25 -7.87
CA ASN A 262 13.17 -7.55 -7.74
C ASN A 262 13.48 -8.30 -6.44
N THR A 263 14.41 -7.80 -5.64
CA THR A 263 14.87 -8.42 -4.40
C THR A 263 14.47 -7.54 -3.20
N PRO A 264 13.62 -8.01 -2.29
CA PRO A 264 13.27 -7.27 -1.08
C PRO A 264 14.43 -7.21 -0.10
N SER A 265 14.38 -6.20 0.77
CA SER A 265 15.30 -6.10 1.91
C SER A 265 14.88 -7.05 3.04
N HIS A 266 15.81 -7.29 3.97
CA HIS A 266 15.57 -8.08 5.17
C HIS A 266 14.37 -7.55 5.96
N GLU A 267 14.29 -6.24 6.16
CA GLU A 267 13.26 -5.55 6.95
C GLU A 267 11.87 -5.73 6.35
N GLN A 268 11.74 -5.60 5.02
CA GLN A 268 10.47 -5.87 4.34
C GLN A 268 10.04 -7.34 4.46
N CYS A 269 11.00 -8.27 4.38
CA CYS A 269 10.72 -9.70 4.53
C CYS A 269 10.28 -10.03 5.96
N VAL A 270 11.06 -9.63 6.96
CA VAL A 270 10.80 -9.98 8.36
C VAL A 270 9.47 -9.39 8.84
N THR A 271 9.21 -8.10 8.56
CA THR A 271 7.92 -7.47 8.92
C THR A 271 6.73 -8.21 8.31
N ALA A 272 6.79 -8.53 7.01
CA ALA A 272 5.71 -9.27 6.33
C ALA A 272 5.53 -10.70 6.86
N HIS A 273 6.59 -11.40 7.26
CA HIS A 273 6.46 -12.74 7.84
C HIS A 273 5.97 -12.71 9.30
N LEU A 274 6.27 -11.65 10.05
CA LEU A 274 5.67 -11.42 11.36
C LEU A 274 4.15 -11.19 11.24
N GLU A 275 3.71 -10.33 10.32
CA GLU A 275 2.29 -10.13 9.99
C GLU A 275 1.61 -11.45 9.57
N ARG A 276 2.27 -12.22 8.69
CA ARG A 276 1.78 -13.53 8.22
C ARG A 276 1.57 -14.50 9.38
N ASN A 277 2.54 -14.59 10.29
CA ASN A 277 2.48 -15.50 11.44
C ASN A 277 1.42 -15.04 12.45
N ALA A 278 1.30 -13.74 12.72
CA ALA A 278 0.21 -13.22 13.54
C ALA A 278 -1.17 -13.49 12.91
N SER A 279 -1.29 -13.41 11.58
CA SER A 279 -2.51 -13.77 10.85
C SER A 279 -2.84 -15.27 10.99
N ARG A 280 -1.82 -16.15 10.96
CA ARG A 280 -1.98 -17.59 11.21
C ARG A 280 -2.51 -17.84 12.62
N ASP A 281 -1.91 -17.20 13.62
CA ASP A 281 -2.28 -17.38 15.02
C ASP A 281 -3.71 -16.87 15.26
N LEU A 282 -4.07 -15.70 14.73
CA LEU A 282 -5.44 -15.18 14.76
C LEU A 282 -6.44 -16.16 14.12
N LEU A 283 -6.12 -16.69 12.94
CA LEU A 283 -6.97 -17.66 12.24
C LEU A 283 -7.19 -18.94 13.06
N GLN A 284 -6.14 -19.43 13.74
CA GLN A 284 -6.25 -20.59 14.63
C GLN A 284 -7.12 -20.29 15.84
N GLU A 285 -6.97 -19.10 16.45
CA GLU A 285 -7.77 -18.69 17.60
C GLU A 285 -9.26 -18.55 17.28
N ILE A 286 -9.62 -17.83 16.21
CA ILE A 286 -11.05 -17.64 15.86
C ILE A 286 -11.71 -18.96 15.44
N ARG A 287 -10.95 -19.94 14.94
CA ARG A 287 -11.46 -21.28 14.61
C ARG A 287 -11.77 -22.14 15.83
N LYS A 288 -11.32 -21.76 17.03
CA LYS A 288 -11.74 -22.44 18.27
C LYS A 288 -13.21 -22.19 18.58
N SER A 289 -13.78 -21.08 18.10
CA SER A 289 -15.16 -20.67 18.37
C SER A 289 -16.11 -20.82 17.16
N GLY A 290 -15.63 -21.23 15.99
CA GLY A 290 -16.47 -21.38 14.80
C GLY A 290 -15.76 -21.94 13.55
N ARG A 291 -16.49 -22.02 12.44
CA ARG A 291 -16.04 -22.58 11.16
C ARG A 291 -15.56 -21.49 10.18
N PHE A 292 -14.59 -20.69 10.60
CA PHE A 292 -14.05 -19.59 9.80
C PHE A 292 -13.18 -20.07 8.64
N LEU A 293 -13.41 -19.51 7.45
CA LEU A 293 -12.55 -19.63 6.26
C LEU A 293 -12.13 -21.08 5.95
N GLN A 294 -13.05 -22.04 5.96
CA GLN A 294 -12.74 -23.45 5.74
C GLN A 294 -11.92 -23.67 4.45
N GLY A 295 -10.89 -24.52 4.52
CA GLY A 295 -9.99 -24.79 3.40
C GLY A 295 -8.87 -23.76 3.20
N ARG A 296 -8.87 -22.63 3.94
CA ARG A 296 -7.72 -21.73 4.01
C ARG A 296 -6.73 -22.21 5.08
N GLU A 297 -5.47 -22.38 4.72
CA GLU A 297 -4.41 -22.73 5.66
C GLU A 297 -3.21 -21.82 5.47
N ILE A 298 -2.62 -21.41 6.59
CA ILE A 298 -1.35 -20.68 6.63
C ILE A 298 -0.37 -21.61 7.35
N MET A 299 0.53 -22.23 6.59
CA MET A 299 1.45 -23.24 7.12
C MET A 299 2.44 -22.61 8.12
N GLU A 300 2.90 -23.39 9.08
CA GLU A 300 4.03 -22.97 9.92
C GLU A 300 5.31 -22.88 9.09
N ILE A 301 6.18 -21.92 9.43
CA ILE A 301 7.47 -21.70 8.79
C ILE A 301 8.57 -21.56 9.85
N ASP A 302 9.78 -21.96 9.49
CA ASP A 302 10.98 -21.93 10.35
C ASP A 302 11.92 -20.75 10.06
N TYR A 303 11.45 -19.75 9.29
CA TYR A 303 12.21 -18.58 8.87
C TYR A 303 11.33 -17.31 8.88
N LEU A 304 11.97 -16.14 8.94
CA LEU A 304 11.32 -14.83 8.73
C LEU A 304 11.85 -14.11 7.49
N ASP A 305 13.11 -14.34 7.13
CA ASP A 305 13.67 -13.88 5.85
C ASP A 305 13.80 -15.07 4.88
N PRO A 306 13.05 -15.08 3.76
CA PRO A 306 13.20 -16.09 2.72
C PRO A 306 14.63 -16.22 2.17
N PHE A 307 15.46 -15.17 2.30
CA PHE A 307 16.86 -15.21 1.87
C PHE A 307 17.69 -16.25 2.64
N ASP A 308 17.36 -16.50 3.91
CA ASP A 308 18.06 -17.49 4.75
C ASP A 308 17.85 -18.92 4.23
N VAL A 309 16.67 -19.16 3.67
CA VAL A 309 16.27 -20.46 3.12
C VAL A 309 16.33 -20.50 1.60
N ARG A 310 17.01 -19.55 0.95
CA ARG A 310 17.09 -19.44 -0.53
C ARG A 310 17.56 -20.69 -1.28
N LYS A 311 18.26 -21.61 -0.62
CA LYS A 311 18.70 -22.89 -1.19
C LYS A 311 17.59 -23.94 -1.28
N LYS A 312 16.46 -23.73 -0.59
CA LYS A 312 15.27 -24.60 -0.63
C LYS A 312 14.43 -24.38 -1.91
N TYR A 313 14.78 -23.38 -2.73
CA TYR A 313 14.03 -22.92 -3.91
C TYR A 313 14.87 -22.91 -5.19
#